data_AF-A0A0X3XL13-F1
#
_entry.id   AF-A0A0X3XL13-F1
#
_cell.length_a   1.000
_cell.length_b   1.000
_cell.length_c   1.000
_cell.angle_alpha   90.00
_cell.angle_beta   90.00
_cell.angle_gamma   90.00
#
_symmetry.space_group_name_H-M   'P 1'
#
loop_
_entity.id
_entity.type
_entity.pdbx_description
1 polymer ?
#
loop_
_entity_poly.entity_id
_entity_poly.type
_entity_poly.pdbx_seq_one_letter_code
_entity_poly.pdbx_strand_id
1 'polypeptide(L)'
;MKTFPTRRTAPLAALLGACLAVLPATTAHADSIRAQQWALEAMHTQEAWRTTKGAGVTVAVLDTGVENTHPDLAGNVLTGKDMVGFGAKRGDRAWARHGTAMAGIIAGHGHGEGNGDGVLGIAPEAKILPVRVILEDGDPARAKARNTRGNALAEGIRWAADHGADVINLSLGDDSKSAHPEAGEDEAVQYALRKGAVVVASAGNGGEKGDHISYPAAYPGVIAATAVDRYGTRASFSTRRWYATVSAPGDKVVIADPDRKYYEGWGTSAAAAFVSGAVALIKAAHPALTPAQVKRLLEDTARNAPTSGRDDSRGYGFVDPAAALAKAARMKPRQLKPVAHGEEYFGAGPDAATSDDGPAGWTAWLAGGTGVVLLGAAVAIWRGRRGRFGLGA
;
A
#
# COMPACT_ATOMS: atom_id res chain seq x y z
N MET A 1 39.81 -11.98 -83.70
CA MET A 1 38.43 -12.45 -83.43
C MET A 1 37.78 -11.52 -82.43
N LYS A 2 36.51 -11.19 -82.68
CA LYS A 2 35.60 -10.27 -81.97
C LYS A 2 35.75 -10.33 -80.44
N THR A 3 35.61 -9.23 -79.69
CA THR A 3 34.27 -8.73 -79.29
C THR A 3 34.32 -7.35 -78.59
N PHE A 4 33.44 -6.48 -79.08
CA PHE A 4 32.62 -5.39 -78.51
C PHE A 4 33.07 -4.42 -77.37
N PRO A 5 32.80 -3.11 -77.54
CA PRO A 5 32.82 -2.09 -76.48
C PRO A 5 31.43 -1.92 -75.81
N THR A 6 31.35 -1.00 -74.82
CA THR A 6 30.19 -0.53 -74.04
C THR A 6 29.92 -1.33 -72.74
N ARG A 7 29.56 -0.75 -71.59
CA ARG A 7 28.86 0.51 -71.28
C ARG A 7 29.39 1.15 -69.99
N ARG A 8 29.53 2.48 -70.02
CA ARG A 8 29.41 3.33 -68.83
C ARG A 8 27.95 3.26 -68.34
N THR A 9 27.70 2.61 -67.22
CA THR A 9 26.52 2.89 -66.39
C THR A 9 27.00 3.67 -65.19
N ALA A 10 26.95 4.99 -65.34
CA ALA A 10 26.97 5.95 -64.24
C ALA A 10 25.69 5.75 -63.38
N PRO A 11 25.48 6.55 -62.34
CA PRO A 11 25.74 6.25 -60.95
C PRO A 11 24.40 6.18 -60.21
N LEU A 12 23.64 5.08 -60.33
CA LEU A 12 22.35 4.98 -59.64
C LEU A 12 22.45 4.39 -58.22
N ALA A 13 23.52 3.66 -57.91
CA ALA A 13 23.70 3.05 -56.58
C ALA A 13 24.10 4.06 -55.49
N ALA A 14 24.69 5.20 -55.87
CA ALA A 14 25.13 6.22 -54.91
C ALA A 14 24.00 7.12 -54.40
N LEU A 15 22.89 7.24 -55.13
CA LEU A 15 21.76 8.09 -54.74
C LEU A 15 20.76 7.38 -53.79
N LEU A 16 20.69 6.04 -53.79
CA LEU A 16 19.88 5.32 -52.79
C LEU A 16 20.54 5.25 -51.42
N GLY A 17 21.89 5.22 -51.35
CA GLY A 17 22.62 5.26 -50.08
C GLY A 17 22.52 6.61 -49.36
N ALA A 18 22.39 7.70 -50.12
CA ALA A 18 22.29 9.05 -49.56
C ALA A 18 20.90 9.38 -48.97
N CYS A 19 19.82 8.73 -49.45
CA CYS A 19 18.48 8.97 -48.90
C CYS A 19 18.24 8.28 -47.53
N LEU A 20 19.00 7.25 -47.18
CA LEU A 20 18.92 6.60 -45.86
C LEU A 20 19.74 7.31 -44.78
N ALA A 21 20.67 8.18 -45.15
CA ALA A 21 21.51 8.93 -44.20
C ALA A 21 20.87 10.25 -43.71
N VAL A 22 19.70 10.63 -44.24
CA VAL A 22 18.98 11.88 -43.90
C VAL A 22 17.68 11.61 -43.14
N LEU A 23 17.35 10.35 -42.86
CA LEU A 23 16.32 10.07 -41.86
C LEU A 23 16.91 10.43 -40.50
N PRO A 24 16.35 11.41 -39.75
CA PRO A 24 16.71 11.55 -38.35
C PRO A 24 16.49 10.19 -37.72
N ALA A 25 17.53 9.63 -37.08
CA ALA A 25 17.36 8.45 -36.27
C ALA A 25 16.21 8.79 -35.31
N THR A 26 15.05 8.15 -35.47
CA THR A 26 14.03 8.22 -34.44
C THR A 26 14.72 7.69 -33.21
N THR A 27 14.91 8.55 -32.20
CA THR A 27 15.39 8.11 -30.90
C THR A 27 14.54 6.92 -30.54
N ALA A 28 15.14 5.74 -30.53
CA ALA A 28 14.52 4.57 -29.96
C ALA A 28 14.38 4.90 -28.48
N HIS A 29 13.25 5.51 -28.11
CA HIS A 29 12.85 5.60 -26.72
C HIS A 29 12.60 4.15 -26.32
N ALA A 30 13.63 3.50 -25.77
CA ALA A 30 13.38 2.40 -24.86
C ALA A 30 12.35 2.94 -23.86
N ASP A 31 11.19 2.28 -23.74
CA ASP A 31 10.14 2.72 -22.83
C ASP A 31 10.77 2.95 -21.46
N SER A 32 10.94 4.22 -21.11
CA SER A 32 11.69 4.59 -19.92
C SER A 32 10.92 4.09 -18.70
N ILE A 33 11.63 3.80 -17.61
CA ILE A 33 11.00 3.45 -16.33
C ILE A 33 9.91 4.46 -15.96
N ARG A 34 10.12 5.74 -16.27
CA ARG A 34 9.16 6.83 -16.11
C ARG A 34 7.86 6.62 -16.90
N ALA A 35 7.93 6.14 -18.15
CA ALA A 35 6.76 5.91 -19.01
C ALA A 35 5.80 4.84 -18.45
N GLN A 36 6.30 3.95 -17.61
CA GLN A 36 5.52 2.88 -16.98
C GLN A 36 4.85 3.32 -15.66
N GLN A 37 5.17 4.50 -15.12
CA GLN A 37 4.65 4.99 -13.84
C GLN A 37 3.25 5.62 -13.95
N TRP A 38 2.24 4.83 -14.34
CA TRP A 38 0.84 5.27 -14.45
C TRP A 38 0.30 5.93 -13.17
N ALA A 39 0.81 5.51 -12.01
CA ALA A 39 0.36 5.97 -10.70
C ALA A 39 0.49 7.49 -10.50
N LEU A 40 1.55 8.11 -11.03
CA LEU A 40 1.78 9.55 -10.91
C LEU A 40 0.71 10.36 -11.66
N GLU A 41 0.37 9.91 -12.87
CA GLU A 41 -0.71 10.52 -13.66
C GLU A 41 -2.07 10.34 -12.96
N ALA A 42 -2.38 9.13 -12.50
CA ALA A 42 -3.65 8.84 -11.82
C ALA A 42 -3.86 9.66 -10.54
N MET A 43 -2.77 10.01 -9.84
CA MET A 43 -2.78 10.86 -8.64
C MET A 43 -2.63 12.36 -8.96
N HIS A 44 -2.72 12.78 -10.22
CA HIS A 44 -2.61 14.19 -10.61
C HIS A 44 -1.34 14.89 -10.08
N THR A 45 -0.21 14.18 -10.01
CA THR A 45 1.01 14.73 -9.37
C THR A 45 1.57 15.96 -10.09
N GLN A 46 1.44 16.04 -11.42
CA GLN A 46 1.86 17.21 -12.19
C GLN A 46 1.13 18.49 -11.76
N GLU A 47 -0.17 18.39 -11.44
CA GLU A 47 -0.93 19.53 -10.92
C GLU A 47 -0.49 19.88 -9.49
N ALA A 48 -0.32 18.86 -8.63
CA ALA A 48 0.16 19.05 -7.26
C ALA A 48 1.55 19.74 -7.22
N TRP A 49 2.46 19.34 -8.12
CA TRP A 49 3.83 19.88 -8.23
C TRP A 49 3.92 21.33 -8.67
N ARG A 50 2.82 21.93 -9.16
CA ARG A 50 2.74 23.38 -9.37
C ARG A 50 2.75 24.16 -8.05
N THR A 51 2.43 23.50 -6.94
CA THR A 51 2.45 24.08 -5.59
C THR A 51 3.74 23.72 -4.85
N THR A 52 4.08 22.43 -4.79
CA THR A 52 5.27 21.93 -4.08
C THR A 52 5.63 20.52 -4.54
N LYS A 53 6.89 20.13 -4.38
CA LYS A 53 7.40 18.77 -4.59
C LYS A 53 7.84 18.07 -3.30
N GLY A 54 7.50 18.64 -2.14
CA GLY A 54 7.75 18.04 -0.83
C GLY A 54 9.00 18.55 -0.10
N ALA A 55 9.66 19.59 -0.61
CA ALA A 55 10.83 20.17 0.04
C ALA A 55 10.57 20.55 1.52
N GLY A 56 11.56 20.26 2.37
CA GLY A 56 11.50 20.58 3.81
C GLY A 56 10.74 19.56 4.66
N VAL A 57 10.15 18.52 4.06
CA VAL A 57 9.43 17.47 4.77
C VAL A 57 10.30 16.23 4.95
N THR A 58 10.26 15.65 6.15
CA THR A 58 10.90 14.36 6.45
C THR A 58 9.85 13.26 6.57
N VAL A 59 9.98 12.23 5.73
CA VAL A 59 9.15 11.02 5.76
C VAL A 59 9.96 9.88 6.35
N ALA A 60 9.59 9.41 7.54
CA ALA A 60 10.16 8.20 8.12
C ALA A 60 9.58 6.95 7.46
N VAL A 61 10.45 6.08 6.96
CA VAL A 61 10.06 4.80 6.34
C VAL A 61 10.45 3.70 7.31
N LEU A 62 9.46 3.18 8.04
CA LEU A 62 9.63 2.09 9.00
C LEU A 62 9.42 0.77 8.27
N ASP A 63 10.52 0.12 7.92
CA ASP A 63 10.52 -1.00 6.97
C ASP A 63 11.76 -1.90 7.16
N THR A 64 12.25 -2.53 6.09
CA THR A 64 13.42 -3.42 6.06
C THR A 64 14.78 -2.70 5.97
N GLY A 65 14.76 -1.36 5.96
CA GLY A 65 15.89 -0.49 5.66
C GLY A 65 15.76 0.16 4.28
N VAL A 66 16.70 1.04 3.92
CA VAL A 66 16.72 1.70 2.59
C VAL A 66 18.14 1.71 2.05
N GLU A 67 18.30 1.36 0.78
CA GLU A 67 19.57 1.45 0.05
C GLU A 67 19.81 2.90 -0.36
N ASN A 68 20.54 3.64 0.47
CA ASN A 68 20.80 5.06 0.27
C ASN A 68 21.72 5.39 -0.93
N THR A 69 22.35 4.37 -1.53
CA THR A 69 23.17 4.52 -2.74
C THR A 69 22.40 4.30 -4.04
N HIS A 70 21.10 3.95 -3.96
CA HIS A 70 20.27 3.84 -5.17
C HIS A 70 20.24 5.20 -5.88
N PRO A 71 20.48 5.27 -7.21
CA PRO A 71 20.66 6.53 -7.92
C PRO A 71 19.47 7.49 -7.78
N ASP A 72 18.25 6.95 -7.81
CA ASP A 72 17.02 7.76 -7.63
C ASP A 72 16.77 8.24 -6.21
N LEU A 73 17.58 7.83 -5.22
CA LEU A 73 17.42 8.19 -3.81
C LEU A 73 18.67 8.81 -3.20
N ALA A 74 19.80 8.73 -3.90
CA ALA A 74 21.08 9.27 -3.45
C ALA A 74 20.92 10.76 -3.11
N GLY A 75 21.34 11.15 -1.90
CA GLY A 75 21.19 12.53 -1.40
C GLY A 75 19.84 12.86 -0.77
N ASN A 76 18.82 12.00 -0.89
CA ASN A 76 17.51 12.16 -0.23
C ASN A 76 17.31 11.29 1.01
N VAL A 77 18.17 10.29 1.23
CA VAL A 77 18.09 9.39 2.40
C VAL A 77 18.97 9.89 3.54
N LEU A 78 18.37 10.18 4.68
CA LEU A 78 19.03 10.62 5.92
C LEU A 78 19.68 9.44 6.65
N THR A 79 20.48 9.75 7.68
CA THR A 79 20.99 8.72 8.60
C THR A 79 19.85 8.11 9.39
N GLY A 80 19.65 6.80 9.21
CA GLY A 80 18.59 6.04 9.86
C GLY A 80 18.98 5.35 11.15
N LYS A 81 18.06 4.50 11.64
CA LYS A 81 18.25 3.64 12.80
C LYS A 81 17.82 2.20 12.51
N ASP A 82 18.59 1.24 12.98
CA ASP A 82 18.21 -0.17 13.00
C ASP A 82 17.73 -0.56 14.40
N MET A 83 16.44 -0.90 14.52
CA MET A 83 15.80 -1.37 15.76
C MET A 83 15.89 -2.90 15.91
N VAL A 84 16.18 -3.62 14.83
CA VAL A 84 16.32 -5.09 14.86
C VAL A 84 17.74 -5.46 15.32
N GLY A 85 18.75 -4.79 14.76
CA GLY A 85 20.16 -4.90 15.14
C GLY A 85 20.88 -6.17 14.66
N PHE A 86 20.24 -6.98 13.82
CA PHE A 86 20.82 -8.17 13.18
C PHE A 86 20.11 -8.49 11.86
N GLY A 87 20.58 -9.53 11.16
CA GLY A 87 20.06 -9.96 9.86
C GLY A 87 20.97 -9.55 8.73
N ALA A 88 20.42 -9.49 7.52
CA ALA A 88 21.11 -9.03 6.32
C ALA A 88 21.70 -7.63 6.53
N LYS A 89 22.81 -7.36 5.84
CA LYS A 89 23.53 -6.10 5.79
C LYS A 89 23.66 -5.64 4.33
N ARG A 90 24.08 -4.39 4.14
CA ARG A 90 24.29 -3.82 2.81
C ARG A 90 25.16 -4.75 1.93
N GLY A 91 24.67 -5.04 0.74
CA GLY A 91 25.29 -5.97 -0.23
C GLY A 91 24.73 -7.39 -0.17
N ASP A 92 24.02 -7.76 0.90
CA ASP A 92 23.30 -9.04 0.94
C ASP A 92 22.03 -8.96 0.09
N ARG A 93 21.67 -10.08 -0.56
CA ARG A 93 20.44 -10.17 -1.38
C ARG A 93 19.16 -9.81 -0.61
N ALA A 94 19.14 -10.07 0.70
CA ALA A 94 17.99 -9.80 1.58
C ALA A 94 18.09 -8.44 2.30
N TRP A 95 18.88 -7.51 1.77
CA TRP A 95 19.02 -6.17 2.34
C TRP A 95 18.05 -5.18 1.69
N ALA A 96 17.19 -4.56 2.53
CA ALA A 96 16.49 -3.30 2.26
C ALA A 96 15.71 -3.22 0.93
N ARG A 97 15.27 -4.33 0.34
CA ARG A 97 14.57 -4.34 -0.95
C ARG A 97 13.22 -3.64 -0.86
N HIS A 98 12.39 -4.09 0.09
CA HIS A 98 11.04 -3.56 0.28
C HIS A 98 11.06 -2.09 0.71
N GLY A 99 11.87 -1.72 1.71
CA GLY A 99 11.96 -0.32 2.13
C GLY A 99 12.55 0.62 1.07
N THR A 100 13.48 0.16 0.22
CA THR A 100 13.97 0.94 -0.94
C THR A 100 12.86 1.19 -1.95
N ALA A 101 12.02 0.19 -2.23
CA ALA A 101 10.86 0.37 -3.09
C ALA A 101 9.90 1.44 -2.55
N MET A 102 9.58 1.39 -1.25
CA MET A 102 8.69 2.36 -0.61
C MET A 102 9.30 3.77 -0.62
N ALA A 103 10.58 3.89 -0.29
CA ALA A 103 11.30 5.16 -0.36
C ALA A 103 11.32 5.73 -1.78
N GLY A 104 11.48 4.89 -2.80
CA GLY A 104 11.41 5.27 -4.22
C GLY A 104 10.05 5.82 -4.63
N ILE A 105 8.95 5.18 -4.20
CA ILE A 105 7.58 5.68 -4.42
C ILE A 105 7.40 7.05 -3.77
N ILE A 106 7.93 7.26 -2.56
CA ILE A 106 7.75 8.51 -1.81
C ILE A 106 8.61 9.63 -2.41
N ALA A 107 9.93 9.44 -2.50
CA ALA A 107 10.90 10.50 -2.73
C ALA A 107 11.98 10.16 -3.77
N GLY A 108 11.71 9.18 -4.65
CA GLY A 108 12.55 8.95 -5.83
C GLY A 108 12.66 10.25 -6.62
N HIS A 109 13.87 10.73 -6.91
CA HIS A 109 14.07 11.98 -7.64
C HIS A 109 14.52 11.76 -9.08
N GLY A 110 14.66 10.49 -9.49
CA GLY A 110 15.25 10.10 -10.77
C GLY A 110 16.76 10.26 -10.80
N HIS A 111 17.36 10.00 -11.95
CA HIS A 111 18.79 10.27 -12.19
C HIS A 111 19.03 10.56 -13.67
N GLY A 112 20.30 10.72 -14.05
CA GLY A 112 20.68 11.03 -15.43
C GLY A 112 20.44 12.50 -15.78
N GLU A 113 20.42 12.81 -17.08
CA GLU A 113 20.24 14.18 -17.56
C GLU A 113 18.86 14.71 -17.16
N GLY A 114 18.84 15.84 -16.45
CA GLY A 114 17.59 16.45 -15.97
C GLY A 114 16.75 15.56 -15.05
N ASN A 115 17.34 14.53 -14.44
CA ASN A 115 16.64 13.50 -13.67
C ASN A 115 15.57 12.72 -14.47
N GLY A 116 15.78 12.57 -15.78
CA GLY A 116 14.86 11.91 -16.71
C GLY A 116 14.78 10.39 -16.55
N ASP A 117 15.77 9.76 -15.93
CA ASP A 117 15.89 8.30 -15.81
C ASP A 117 15.36 7.78 -14.46
N GLY A 118 15.18 6.46 -14.36
CA GLY A 118 14.77 5.77 -13.14
C GLY A 118 13.32 6.05 -12.72
N VAL A 119 12.99 5.86 -11.45
CA VAL A 119 11.68 6.16 -10.85
C VAL A 119 11.63 7.57 -10.25
N LEU A 120 10.44 8.15 -10.26
CA LEU A 120 10.12 9.44 -9.67
C LEU A 120 9.01 9.18 -8.65
N GLY A 121 9.28 9.57 -7.42
CA GLY A 121 8.33 9.52 -6.34
C GLY A 121 7.36 10.68 -6.40
N ILE A 122 6.28 10.57 -5.63
CA ILE A 122 5.25 11.61 -5.55
C ILE A 122 5.74 12.90 -4.87
N ALA A 123 6.71 12.82 -3.95
CA ALA A 123 7.32 13.95 -3.24
C ALA A 123 8.85 13.91 -3.41
N PRO A 124 9.37 14.15 -4.63
CA PRO A 124 10.78 13.91 -4.96
C PRO A 124 11.77 14.83 -4.22
N GLU A 125 11.30 15.92 -3.59
CA GLU A 125 12.14 16.82 -2.80
C GLU A 125 12.06 16.56 -1.28
N ALA A 126 11.23 15.60 -0.84
CA ALA A 126 11.17 15.17 0.54
C ALA A 126 12.43 14.36 0.94
N LYS A 127 12.76 14.36 2.23
CA LYS A 127 13.82 13.53 2.79
C LYS A 127 13.25 12.25 3.38
N ILE A 128 13.97 11.14 3.20
CA ILE A 128 13.62 9.83 3.77
C ILE A 128 14.44 9.60 5.03
N LEU A 129 13.77 9.33 6.15
CA LEU A 129 14.39 8.87 7.40
C LEU A 129 14.18 7.35 7.54
N PRO A 130 15.16 6.51 7.17
CA PRO A 130 14.97 5.07 7.21
C PRO A 130 15.02 4.55 8.65
N VAL A 131 14.04 3.73 9.04
CA VAL A 131 14.01 3.07 10.35
C VAL A 131 13.74 1.59 10.13
N ARG A 132 14.74 0.75 10.39
CA ARG A 132 14.60 -0.70 10.18
C ARG A 132 13.93 -1.33 11.40
N VAL A 133 12.73 -1.82 11.21
CA VAL A 133 11.90 -2.44 12.28
C VAL A 133 11.53 -3.89 11.96
N ILE A 134 11.67 -4.30 10.70
CA ILE A 134 11.45 -5.67 10.22
C ILE A 134 12.61 -6.11 9.33
N LEU A 135 12.69 -7.41 9.06
CA LEU A 135 13.65 -8.01 8.12
C LEU A 135 12.94 -8.39 6.82
N GLU A 136 13.66 -8.57 5.72
CA GLU A 136 13.06 -9.05 4.46
C GLU A 136 12.44 -10.44 4.61
N ASP A 137 11.45 -10.77 3.78
CA ASP A 137 10.81 -12.12 3.79
C ASP A 137 11.82 -13.24 3.55
N GLY A 138 12.84 -12.97 2.71
CA GLY A 138 13.92 -13.89 2.40
C GLY A 138 15.09 -13.89 3.41
N ASP A 139 15.02 -13.11 4.49
CA ASP A 139 16.09 -13.07 5.50
C ASP A 139 15.96 -14.27 6.46
N PRO A 140 17.00 -15.13 6.60
CA PRO A 140 16.94 -16.29 7.48
C PRO A 140 16.76 -15.92 8.96
N ALA A 141 17.10 -14.69 9.36
CA ALA A 141 16.92 -14.21 10.72
C ALA A 141 15.51 -13.65 10.97
N ARG A 142 14.62 -13.58 9.97
CA ARG A 142 13.26 -13.02 10.10
C ARG A 142 12.46 -13.69 11.21
N ALA A 143 12.44 -15.01 11.27
CA ALA A 143 11.72 -15.75 12.31
C ALA A 143 12.24 -15.40 13.72
N LYS A 144 13.56 -15.28 13.87
CA LYS A 144 14.18 -14.82 15.12
C LYS A 144 13.79 -13.38 15.45
N ALA A 145 13.80 -12.47 14.48
CA ALA A 145 13.41 -11.07 14.68
C ALA A 145 11.96 -10.98 15.19
N ARG A 146 11.01 -11.68 14.54
CA ARG A 146 9.61 -11.71 14.98
C ARG A 146 9.44 -12.15 16.44
N ASN A 147 10.26 -13.09 16.90
CA ASN A 147 10.17 -13.63 18.27
C ASN A 147 10.96 -12.82 19.32
N THR A 148 11.97 -12.03 18.92
CA THR A 148 12.92 -11.40 19.86
C THR A 148 12.94 -9.87 19.78
N ARG A 149 12.18 -9.29 18.85
CA ARG A 149 12.13 -7.84 18.55
C ARG A 149 10.69 -7.35 18.39
N GLY A 150 9.75 -7.88 19.18
CA GLY A 150 8.33 -7.49 19.12
C GLY A 150 8.07 -6.01 19.42
N ASN A 151 8.96 -5.34 20.15
CA ASN A 151 8.90 -3.92 20.46
C ASN A 151 9.52 -3.00 19.38
N ALA A 152 10.19 -3.55 18.36
CA ALA A 152 10.95 -2.75 17.40
C ALA A 152 10.08 -1.75 16.63
N LEU A 153 8.83 -2.11 16.31
CA LEU A 153 7.89 -1.21 15.64
C LEU A 153 7.52 -0.01 16.54
N ALA A 154 7.08 -0.28 17.77
CA ALA A 154 6.72 0.77 18.73
C ALA A 154 7.90 1.72 19.03
N GLU A 155 9.08 1.17 19.28
CA GLU A 155 10.30 1.96 19.49
C GLU A 155 10.68 2.77 18.24
N GLY A 156 10.56 2.17 17.06
CA GLY A 156 10.76 2.82 15.77
C GLY A 156 9.85 4.02 15.56
N ILE A 157 8.56 3.88 15.85
CA ILE A 157 7.56 4.96 15.69
C ILE A 157 7.91 6.14 16.61
N ARG A 158 8.21 5.86 17.89
CA ARG A 158 8.59 6.91 18.84
C ARG A 158 9.88 7.60 18.42
N TRP A 159 10.90 6.82 18.04
CA TRP A 159 12.17 7.35 17.60
C TRP A 159 12.02 8.25 16.37
N ALA A 160 11.24 7.83 15.37
CA ALA A 160 10.98 8.64 14.19
C ALA A 160 10.31 9.98 14.54
N ALA A 161 9.30 9.97 15.42
CA ALA A 161 8.64 11.17 15.90
C ALA A 161 9.60 12.09 16.70
N ASP A 162 10.53 11.52 17.45
CA ASP A 162 11.56 12.26 18.18
C ASP A 162 12.64 12.86 17.27
N HIS A 163 12.85 12.27 16.10
CA HIS A 163 13.87 12.68 15.13
C HIS A 163 13.30 13.50 13.97
N GLY A 164 12.16 14.17 14.22
CA GLY A 164 11.62 15.19 13.32
C GLY A 164 10.89 14.67 12.10
N ALA A 165 10.38 13.42 12.13
CA ALA A 165 9.51 12.94 11.07
C ALA A 165 8.17 13.71 11.05
N ASP A 166 7.83 14.30 9.90
CA ASP A 166 6.52 14.91 9.66
C ASP A 166 5.48 13.86 9.26
N VAL A 167 5.95 12.78 8.63
CA VAL A 167 5.15 11.66 8.15
C VAL A 167 5.85 10.36 8.54
N ILE A 168 5.11 9.39 9.04
CA ILE A 168 5.59 8.05 9.37
C ILE A 168 4.85 7.06 8.47
N ASN A 169 5.58 6.44 7.55
CA ASN A 169 5.10 5.42 6.64
C ASN A 169 5.36 4.02 7.22
N LEU A 170 4.28 3.29 7.47
CA LEU A 170 4.26 1.92 7.99
C LEU A 170 3.79 0.99 6.87
N SER A 171 4.68 0.64 5.95
CA SER A 171 4.39 -0.30 4.84
C SER A 171 4.47 -1.76 5.31
N LEU A 172 3.86 -2.04 6.46
CA LEU A 172 3.89 -3.31 7.17
C LEU A 172 2.60 -3.45 7.99
N GLY A 173 2.31 -4.68 8.38
CA GLY A 173 1.27 -4.97 9.37
C GLY A 173 1.18 -6.47 9.66
N ASP A 174 0.56 -6.81 10.77
CA ASP A 174 0.10 -8.18 11.03
C ASP A 174 -1.36 -8.27 10.59
N ASP A 175 -1.62 -9.02 9.50
CA ASP A 175 -2.95 -9.37 9.00
C ASP A 175 -3.20 -10.89 9.10
N SER A 176 -2.53 -11.54 10.05
CA SER A 176 -2.75 -12.95 10.35
C SER A 176 -4.01 -13.17 11.19
N LYS A 177 -4.40 -14.44 11.36
CA LYS A 177 -5.50 -14.83 12.26
C LYS A 177 -5.25 -14.45 13.72
N SER A 178 -3.99 -14.27 14.11
CA SER A 178 -3.57 -13.87 15.45
C SER A 178 -3.34 -12.37 15.59
N ALA A 179 -3.60 -11.57 14.56
CA ALA A 179 -3.45 -10.13 14.64
C ALA A 179 -4.33 -9.55 15.75
N HIS A 180 -3.74 -8.75 16.62
CA HIS A 180 -4.41 -8.09 17.74
C HIS A 180 -3.77 -6.73 18.01
N PRO A 181 -4.47 -5.79 18.66
CA PRO A 181 -3.85 -4.56 19.09
C PRO A 181 -2.79 -4.85 20.16
N GLU A 182 -1.70 -4.10 20.11
CA GLU A 182 -0.59 -4.13 21.05
C GLU A 182 -0.50 -2.75 21.72
N ALA A 183 -0.56 -2.72 23.06
CA ALA A 183 -0.64 -1.47 23.81
C ALA A 183 0.56 -0.54 23.54
N GLY A 184 1.77 -1.11 23.39
CA GLY A 184 2.97 -0.34 23.09
C GLY A 184 2.97 0.30 21.70
N GLU A 185 2.38 -0.38 20.71
CA GLU A 185 2.25 0.17 19.35
C GLU A 185 1.22 1.28 19.30
N ASP A 186 0.05 1.08 19.92
CA ASP A 186 -0.97 2.14 20.01
C ASP A 186 -0.40 3.37 20.73
N GLU A 187 0.26 3.19 21.88
CA GLU A 187 0.88 4.31 22.60
C GLU A 187 1.88 5.07 21.73
N ALA A 188 2.71 4.36 20.96
CA ALA A 188 3.68 4.95 20.04
C ALA A 188 2.99 5.72 18.89
N VAL A 189 1.92 5.18 18.31
CA VAL A 189 1.11 5.86 17.29
C VAL A 189 0.50 7.13 17.87
N GLN A 190 -0.15 7.06 19.03
CA GLN A 190 -0.74 8.22 19.68
C GLN A 190 0.33 9.26 20.04
N TYR A 191 1.53 8.82 20.44
CA TYR A 191 2.66 9.70 20.70
C TYR A 191 3.10 10.47 19.45
N ALA A 192 3.26 9.78 18.32
CA ALA A 192 3.61 10.41 17.04
C ALA A 192 2.54 11.42 16.59
N LEU A 193 1.27 11.05 16.65
CA LEU A 193 0.15 11.94 16.31
C LEU A 193 0.11 13.20 17.20
N ARG A 194 0.37 13.06 18.51
CA ARG A 194 0.47 14.20 19.44
C ARG A 194 1.67 15.09 19.19
N LYS A 195 2.76 14.56 18.63
CA LYS A 195 3.90 15.37 18.14
C LYS A 195 3.62 16.05 16.81
N GLY A 196 2.49 15.77 16.17
CA GLY A 196 2.10 16.35 14.89
C GLY A 196 2.59 15.58 13.67
N ALA A 197 3.22 14.41 13.86
CA ALA A 197 3.57 13.51 12.79
C ALA A 197 2.32 12.79 12.28
N VAL A 198 2.17 12.70 10.96
CA VAL A 198 1.07 11.96 10.33
C VAL A 198 1.47 10.51 10.16
N VAL A 199 0.67 9.57 10.66
CA VAL A 199 0.94 8.13 10.53
C VAL A 199 0.10 7.53 9.42
N VAL A 200 0.75 6.90 8.45
CA VAL A 200 0.14 6.22 7.31
C VAL A 200 0.55 4.74 7.35
N ALA A 201 -0.39 3.83 7.18
CA ALA A 201 -0.13 2.40 7.20
C ALA A 201 -0.80 1.66 6.05
N SER A 202 -0.21 0.54 5.63
CA SER A 202 -0.82 -0.36 4.65
C SER A 202 -2.02 -1.10 5.25
N ALA A 203 -3.13 -1.20 4.51
CA ALA A 203 -4.35 -1.80 5.05
C ALA A 203 -4.27 -3.32 5.29
N GLY A 204 -3.29 -4.01 4.70
CA GLY A 204 -3.12 -5.47 4.72
C GLY A 204 -3.28 -6.09 3.33
N ASN A 205 -2.68 -7.27 3.14
CA ASN A 205 -2.69 -8.03 1.87
C ASN A 205 -3.48 -9.35 2.00
N GLY A 206 -4.27 -9.50 3.07
CA GLY A 206 -5.06 -10.67 3.41
C GLY A 206 -6.48 -10.69 2.84
N GLY A 207 -6.82 -9.84 1.86
CA GLY A 207 -8.18 -9.72 1.31
C GLY A 207 -8.78 -11.04 0.78
N GLU A 208 -7.94 -11.90 0.19
CA GLU A 208 -8.31 -13.25 -0.27
C GLU A 208 -8.13 -14.33 0.81
N LYS A 209 -7.61 -13.96 1.98
CA LYS A 209 -7.19 -14.86 3.07
C LYS A 209 -7.96 -14.60 4.37
N GLY A 210 -9.26 -14.31 4.26
CA GLY A 210 -10.13 -14.08 5.42
C GLY A 210 -10.22 -12.62 5.87
N ASP A 211 -9.49 -11.73 5.18
CA ASP A 211 -9.66 -10.29 5.32
C ASP A 211 -9.36 -9.80 6.75
N HIS A 212 -8.40 -10.38 7.45
CA HIS A 212 -8.19 -10.10 8.87
C HIS A 212 -7.88 -8.61 9.14
N ILE A 213 -8.24 -8.15 10.33
CA ILE A 213 -7.88 -6.80 10.79
C ILE A 213 -6.36 -6.70 10.80
N SER A 214 -5.82 -5.61 10.23
CA SER A 214 -4.39 -5.36 10.22
C SER A 214 -4.00 -4.27 11.21
N TYR A 215 -3.03 -4.57 12.08
CA TYR A 215 -2.35 -3.59 12.92
C TYR A 215 -0.95 -3.34 12.34
N PRO A 216 -0.48 -2.07 12.26
CA PRO A 216 -1.00 -0.88 12.94
C PRO A 216 -2.09 -0.08 12.21
N ALA A 217 -2.55 -0.51 11.03
CA ALA A 217 -3.53 0.25 10.23
C ALA A 217 -4.87 0.51 10.92
N ALA A 218 -5.29 -0.40 11.81
CA ALA A 218 -6.52 -0.29 12.57
C ALA A 218 -6.43 0.65 13.80
N TYR A 219 -5.25 1.17 14.17
CA TYR A 219 -5.15 2.08 15.32
C TYR A 219 -5.84 3.43 15.04
N PRO A 220 -6.54 4.02 16.03
CA PRO A 220 -7.17 5.32 15.89
C PRO A 220 -6.20 6.41 15.43
N GLY A 221 -6.63 7.21 14.46
CA GLY A 221 -5.85 8.32 13.91
C GLY A 221 -4.89 7.95 12.77
N VAL A 222 -4.60 6.66 12.55
CA VAL A 222 -3.81 6.19 11.40
C VAL A 222 -4.60 6.40 10.11
N ILE A 223 -3.91 6.80 9.04
CA ILE A 223 -4.42 6.81 7.68
C ILE A 223 -4.11 5.45 7.05
N ALA A 224 -5.13 4.59 6.94
CA ALA A 224 -4.98 3.28 6.34
C ALA A 224 -5.19 3.34 4.82
N ALA A 225 -4.18 2.93 4.06
CA ALA A 225 -4.19 2.95 2.60
C ALA A 225 -4.54 1.58 2.02
N THR A 226 -5.62 1.50 1.24
CA THR A 226 -5.99 0.30 0.47
C THR A 226 -5.43 0.37 -0.96
N ALA A 227 -5.24 -0.79 -1.58
CA ALA A 227 -4.64 -0.89 -2.90
C ALA A 227 -5.69 -1.02 -4.01
N VAL A 228 -5.51 -0.25 -5.07
CA VAL A 228 -6.25 -0.37 -6.33
C VAL A 228 -5.31 -0.57 -7.52
N ASP A 229 -5.87 -1.10 -8.60
CA ASP A 229 -5.23 -1.18 -9.90
C ASP A 229 -5.33 0.13 -10.70
N ARG A 230 -4.79 0.11 -11.92
CA ARG A 230 -4.80 1.25 -12.86
C ARG A 230 -6.19 1.73 -13.29
N TYR A 231 -7.23 0.95 -13.03
CA TYR A 231 -8.62 1.29 -13.35
C TYR A 231 -9.37 1.81 -12.12
N GLY A 232 -8.69 1.91 -10.97
CA GLY A 232 -9.31 2.29 -9.70
C GLY A 232 -10.13 1.16 -9.07
N THR A 233 -9.98 -0.07 -9.56
CA THR A 233 -10.63 -1.26 -9.00
C THR A 233 -9.81 -1.76 -7.82
N ARG A 234 -10.46 -2.16 -6.73
CA ARG A 234 -9.78 -2.74 -5.57
C ARG A 234 -8.96 -3.96 -6.02
N ALA A 235 -7.67 -3.97 -5.69
CA ALA A 235 -6.83 -5.15 -5.89
C ALA A 235 -7.33 -6.30 -5.01
N SER A 236 -7.38 -7.53 -5.51
CA SER A 236 -8.02 -8.65 -4.80
C SER A 236 -7.37 -8.94 -3.45
N PHE A 237 -6.05 -8.81 -3.35
CA PHE A 237 -5.29 -8.97 -2.11
C PHE A 237 -5.56 -7.87 -1.07
N SER A 238 -6.05 -6.69 -1.46
CA SER A 238 -6.21 -5.58 -0.53
C SER A 238 -7.27 -5.90 0.52
N THR A 239 -6.87 -5.90 1.79
CA THR A 239 -7.77 -6.07 2.92
C THR A 239 -8.86 -4.99 2.91
N ARG A 240 -10.11 -5.42 3.13
CA ARG A 240 -11.33 -4.61 3.24
C ARG A 240 -11.82 -4.60 4.67
N ARG A 241 -11.63 -3.47 5.35
CA ARG A 241 -12.04 -3.31 6.74
C ARG A 241 -12.48 -1.89 7.06
N TRP A 242 -13.22 -1.79 8.15
CA TRP A 242 -13.78 -0.54 8.67
C TRP A 242 -12.74 0.57 8.87
N TYR A 243 -11.45 0.27 9.01
CA TYR A 243 -10.39 1.28 9.17
C TYR A 243 -9.89 1.90 7.84
N ALA A 244 -10.28 1.38 6.68
CA ALA A 244 -9.84 1.87 5.36
C ALA A 244 -10.09 3.38 5.20
N THR A 245 -9.04 4.19 5.04
CA THR A 245 -9.18 5.65 4.96
C THR A 245 -9.31 6.10 3.52
N VAL A 246 -8.33 5.77 2.67
CA VAL A 246 -8.34 6.08 1.23
C VAL A 246 -7.68 4.92 0.47
N SER A 247 -7.97 4.85 -0.83
CA SER A 247 -7.29 3.99 -1.78
C SER A 247 -6.21 4.73 -2.55
N ALA A 248 -5.16 4.01 -2.96
CA ALA A 248 -4.08 4.51 -3.79
C ALA A 248 -3.53 3.40 -4.69
N PRO A 249 -2.71 3.73 -5.71
CA PRO A 249 -2.07 2.73 -6.56
C PRO A 249 -1.32 1.69 -5.73
N GLY A 250 -1.61 0.41 -5.97
CA GLY A 250 -0.95 -0.68 -5.25
C GLY A 250 -0.88 -1.99 -6.01
N ASP A 251 -1.43 -2.07 -7.22
CA ASP A 251 -1.23 -3.21 -8.12
C ASP A 251 -0.50 -2.75 -9.39
N LYS A 252 0.50 -3.54 -9.81
CA LYS A 252 1.32 -3.29 -10.99
C LYS A 252 1.91 -1.88 -11.04
N VAL A 253 2.66 -1.53 -10.00
CA VAL A 253 3.34 -0.25 -9.87
C VAL A 253 4.84 -0.42 -10.01
N VAL A 254 5.47 0.44 -10.80
CA VAL A 254 6.93 0.38 -10.99
C VAL A 254 7.65 0.95 -9.78
N ILE A 255 8.57 0.17 -9.22
CA ILE A 255 9.29 0.47 -7.98
C ILE A 255 10.80 0.27 -8.12
N ALA A 256 11.56 1.04 -7.34
CA ALA A 256 13.00 0.86 -7.21
C ALA A 256 13.33 -0.42 -6.45
N ASP A 257 14.44 -1.05 -6.81
CA ASP A 257 15.03 -2.22 -6.16
C ASP A 257 16.52 -1.94 -5.96
N PRO A 258 17.15 -2.44 -4.87
CA PRO A 258 18.58 -2.33 -4.69
C PRO A 258 19.38 -2.77 -5.92
N ASP A 259 20.63 -2.30 -6.00
CA ASP A 259 21.53 -2.52 -7.13
C ASP A 259 21.07 -1.90 -8.46
N ARG A 260 20.40 -0.73 -8.39
CA ARG A 260 19.99 0.10 -9.54
C ARG A 260 18.95 -0.60 -10.44
N LYS A 261 18.11 -1.43 -9.84
CA LYS A 261 17.10 -2.23 -10.55
C LYS A 261 15.71 -1.66 -10.35
N TYR A 262 14.80 -2.10 -11.20
CA TYR A 262 13.39 -1.73 -11.16
C TYR A 262 12.54 -2.95 -11.47
N TYR A 263 11.37 -3.04 -10.87
CA TYR A 263 10.39 -4.06 -11.21
C TYR A 263 8.97 -3.56 -10.98
N GLU A 264 8.01 -4.29 -11.54
CA GLU A 264 6.59 -4.10 -11.29
C GLU A 264 6.21 -4.81 -9.98
N GLY A 265 5.86 -4.03 -8.96
CA GLY A 265 5.46 -4.50 -7.64
C GLY A 265 3.96 -4.38 -7.38
N TRP A 266 3.55 -4.95 -6.25
CA TRP A 266 2.18 -4.91 -5.75
C TRP A 266 2.16 -4.93 -4.21
N GLY A 267 1.06 -4.49 -3.62
CA GLY A 267 0.79 -4.52 -2.19
C GLY A 267 0.18 -3.22 -1.67
N THR A 268 -0.56 -3.33 -0.57
CA THR A 268 -1.02 -2.14 0.18
C THR A 268 0.13 -1.31 0.76
N SER A 269 1.32 -1.92 0.88
CA SER A 269 2.59 -1.22 1.16
C SER A 269 2.87 -0.10 0.16
N ALA A 270 2.70 -0.35 -1.15
CA ALA A 270 2.90 0.67 -2.18
C ALA A 270 1.84 1.77 -2.10
N ALA A 271 0.59 1.39 -1.85
CA ALA A 271 -0.49 2.34 -1.63
C ALA A 271 -0.20 3.27 -0.43
N ALA A 272 0.29 2.72 0.67
CA ALA A 272 0.71 3.50 1.84
C ALA A 272 1.85 4.48 1.50
N ALA A 273 2.84 4.04 0.71
CA ALA A 273 3.93 4.90 0.26
C ALA A 273 3.43 6.07 -0.63
N PHE A 274 2.51 5.81 -1.55
CA PHE A 274 1.88 6.87 -2.35
C PHE A 274 1.11 7.87 -1.48
N VAL A 275 0.31 7.37 -0.52
CA VAL A 275 -0.42 8.24 0.43
C VAL A 275 0.54 9.03 1.30
N SER A 276 1.63 8.43 1.80
CA SER A 276 2.65 9.11 2.59
C SER A 276 3.31 10.26 1.84
N GLY A 277 3.60 10.08 0.55
CA GLY A 277 4.13 11.16 -0.26
C GLY A 277 3.08 12.23 -0.61
N ALA A 278 1.81 11.87 -0.82
CA ALA A 278 0.73 12.86 -0.92
C ALA A 278 0.60 13.71 0.37
N VAL A 279 0.71 13.07 1.53
CA VAL A 279 0.79 13.76 2.83
C VAL A 279 2.02 14.65 2.91
N ALA A 280 3.17 14.22 2.41
CA ALA A 280 4.37 15.04 2.38
C ALA A 280 4.19 16.32 1.54
N LEU A 281 3.51 16.24 0.39
CA LEU A 281 3.16 17.44 -0.38
C LEU A 281 2.27 18.39 0.44
N ILE A 282 1.24 17.86 1.12
CA ILE A 282 0.36 18.67 1.98
C ILE A 282 1.15 19.33 3.11
N LYS A 283 2.03 18.59 3.79
CA LYS A 283 2.84 19.10 4.90
C LYS A 283 3.88 20.13 4.45
N ALA A 284 4.42 20.00 3.24
CA ALA A 284 5.35 20.98 2.68
C ALA A 284 4.67 22.33 2.42
N ALA A 285 3.46 22.32 1.86
CA ALA A 285 2.69 23.54 1.61
C ALA A 285 2.00 24.11 2.87
N HIS A 286 1.62 23.24 3.80
CA HIS A 286 0.82 23.59 4.98
C HIS A 286 1.34 22.90 6.26
N PRO A 287 2.55 23.25 6.74
CA PRO A 287 3.23 22.53 7.82
C PRO A 287 2.47 22.56 9.15
N ALA A 288 1.66 23.59 9.39
CA ALA A 288 0.86 23.74 10.60
C ALA A 288 -0.41 22.89 10.65
N LEU A 289 -0.80 22.19 9.57
CA LEU A 289 -1.96 21.30 9.62
C LEU A 289 -1.66 20.09 10.53
N THR A 290 -2.61 19.82 11.42
CA THR A 290 -2.56 18.68 12.34
C THR A 290 -2.80 17.36 11.61
N PRO A 291 -2.36 16.21 12.15
CA PRO A 291 -2.63 14.90 11.56
C PRO A 291 -4.11 14.64 11.31
N ALA A 292 -5.00 15.04 12.23
CA ALA A 292 -6.44 14.90 12.05
C ALA A 292 -6.97 15.77 10.89
N GLN A 293 -6.44 16.99 10.71
CA GLN A 293 -6.81 17.84 9.57
C GLN A 293 -6.32 17.27 8.25
N VAL A 294 -5.09 16.72 8.22
CA VAL A 294 -4.55 16.06 7.03
C VAL A 294 -5.35 14.82 6.67
N LYS A 295 -5.66 13.96 7.65
CA LYS A 295 -6.52 12.79 7.43
C LYS A 295 -7.86 13.22 6.85
N ARG A 296 -8.54 14.19 7.49
CA ARG A 296 -9.84 14.68 7.01
C ARG A 296 -9.77 15.30 5.62
N LEU A 297 -8.67 15.98 5.30
CA LEU A 297 -8.45 16.56 3.99
C LEU A 297 -8.41 15.46 2.92
N LEU A 298 -7.64 14.39 3.13
CA LEU A 298 -7.58 13.26 2.22
C LEU A 298 -8.95 12.59 2.05
N GLU A 299 -9.72 12.43 3.13
CA GLU A 299 -11.08 11.87 3.08
C GLU A 299 -12.02 12.75 2.25
N ASP A 300 -12.04 14.06 2.50
CA ASP A 300 -12.98 14.97 1.84
C ASP A 300 -12.63 15.27 0.38
N THR A 301 -11.38 15.06 -0.03
CA THR A 301 -10.92 15.32 -1.42
C THR A 301 -10.64 14.06 -2.20
N ALA A 302 -10.87 12.88 -1.61
CA ALA A 302 -10.80 11.62 -2.32
C ALA A 302 -11.79 11.62 -3.49
N ARG A 303 -11.32 11.17 -4.64
CA ARG A 303 -12.11 11.07 -5.87
C ARG A 303 -12.70 9.67 -6.03
N ASN A 304 -13.70 9.54 -6.89
CA ASN A 304 -14.38 8.26 -7.15
C ASN A 304 -14.90 7.60 -5.85
N ALA A 305 -15.38 8.44 -4.92
CA ALA A 305 -15.94 7.99 -3.66
C ALA A 305 -17.06 6.95 -3.90
N PRO A 306 -17.19 5.94 -3.03
CA PRO A 306 -18.29 4.99 -3.08
C PRO A 306 -19.65 5.69 -2.97
N THR A 307 -20.73 5.09 -3.48
CA THR A 307 -22.09 5.70 -3.47
C THR A 307 -22.55 6.14 -2.08
N SER A 308 -22.17 5.40 -1.04
CA SER A 308 -22.44 5.69 0.38
C SER A 308 -21.48 6.74 0.98
N GLY A 309 -20.61 7.36 0.18
CA GLY A 309 -19.54 8.27 0.61
C GLY A 309 -18.28 7.56 1.14
N ARG A 310 -18.41 6.30 1.55
CA ARG A 310 -17.30 5.44 2.03
C ARG A 310 -17.67 3.96 1.89
N ASP A 311 -16.67 3.11 1.66
CA ASP A 311 -16.78 1.65 1.77
C ASP A 311 -15.50 1.07 2.40
N ASP A 312 -15.56 -0.19 2.86
CA ASP A 312 -14.42 -0.86 3.50
C ASP A 312 -13.31 -1.24 2.51
N SER A 313 -13.56 -1.15 1.19
CA SER A 313 -12.61 -1.52 0.14
C SER A 313 -11.69 -0.37 -0.28
N ARG A 314 -12.22 0.84 -0.35
CA ARG A 314 -11.56 2.04 -0.89
C ARG A 314 -11.56 3.20 0.11
N GLY A 315 -12.15 3.00 1.29
CA GLY A 315 -12.37 4.09 2.24
C GLY A 315 -13.23 5.16 1.59
N TYR A 316 -12.79 6.41 1.66
CA TYR A 316 -13.47 7.56 1.05
C TYR A 316 -13.23 7.69 -0.46
N GLY A 317 -12.40 6.84 -1.06
CA GLY A 317 -12.12 6.85 -2.50
C GLY A 317 -10.63 6.92 -2.81
N PHE A 318 -10.29 7.26 -4.04
CA PHE A 318 -8.92 7.35 -4.52
C PHE A 318 -8.29 8.68 -4.10
N VAL A 319 -7.08 8.65 -3.57
CA VAL A 319 -6.39 9.86 -3.09
C VAL A 319 -6.06 10.84 -4.23
N ASP A 320 -6.33 12.13 -4.01
CA ASP A 320 -6.04 13.21 -4.96
C ASP A 320 -5.24 14.33 -4.26
N PRO A 321 -3.89 14.33 -4.34
CA PRO A 321 -3.05 15.35 -3.71
C PRO A 321 -3.28 16.76 -4.26
N ALA A 322 -3.64 16.91 -5.55
CA ALA A 322 -3.90 18.22 -6.13
C ALA A 322 -5.16 18.85 -5.52
N ALA A 323 -6.25 18.08 -5.44
CA ALA A 323 -7.48 18.51 -4.78
C ALA A 323 -7.27 18.79 -3.29
N ALA A 324 -6.47 17.96 -2.60
CA ALA A 324 -6.12 18.15 -1.20
C ALA A 324 -5.38 19.49 -0.99
N LEU A 325 -4.35 19.79 -1.78
CA LEU A 325 -3.61 21.06 -1.70
C LEU A 325 -4.52 22.27 -1.96
N ALA A 326 -5.38 22.19 -2.97
CA ALA A 326 -6.32 23.26 -3.29
C ALA A 326 -7.30 23.56 -2.14
N LYS A 327 -7.80 22.52 -1.46
CA LYS A 327 -8.67 22.69 -0.29
C LYS A 327 -7.90 23.14 0.95
N ALA A 328 -6.68 22.64 1.17
CA ALA A 328 -5.82 23.02 2.28
C ALA A 328 -5.51 24.52 2.32
N ALA A 329 -5.35 25.16 1.15
CA ALA A 329 -5.11 26.60 1.02
C ALA A 329 -6.22 27.48 1.66
N ARG A 330 -7.40 26.91 1.91
CA ARG A 330 -8.55 27.61 2.53
C ARG A 330 -8.76 27.23 4.00
N MET A 331 -7.94 26.34 4.54
CA MET A 331 -8.06 25.84 5.91
C MET A 331 -7.24 26.68 6.89
N LYS A 332 -7.76 26.86 8.10
CA LYS A 332 -7.00 27.41 9.23
C LYS A 332 -6.43 26.25 10.06
N PRO A 333 -5.13 26.27 10.40
CA PRO A 333 -4.56 25.31 11.35
C PRO A 333 -5.32 25.26 12.67
N ARG A 334 -5.51 24.07 13.23
CA ARG A 334 -6.03 23.88 14.59
C ARG A 334 -4.87 23.60 15.52
N GLN A 335 -4.99 24.02 16.78
CA GLN A 335 -4.03 23.60 17.80
C GLN A 335 -4.28 22.14 18.18
N LEU A 336 -3.20 21.37 18.36
CA LEU A 336 -3.28 20.05 18.96
C LEU A 336 -3.73 20.24 20.42
N LYS A 337 -4.94 19.80 20.73
CA LYS A 337 -5.46 19.78 22.09
C LYS A 337 -5.36 18.35 22.61
N PRO A 338 -4.76 18.12 23.81
CA PRO A 338 -4.93 16.86 24.51
C PRO A 338 -6.43 16.65 24.71
N VAL A 339 -6.97 15.60 24.13
CA VAL A 339 -8.32 15.15 24.48
C VAL A 339 -8.14 14.40 25.81
N ALA A 340 -8.57 15.00 26.92
CA ALA A 340 -8.80 14.21 28.12
C ALA A 340 -9.80 13.12 27.75
N HIS A 341 -9.58 11.86 28.15
CA HIS A 341 -10.59 10.81 28.00
C HIS A 341 -11.88 11.29 28.68
N GLY A 342 -12.80 11.84 27.89
CA GLY A 342 -14.20 11.93 28.25
C GLY A 342 -14.78 10.53 28.16
N GLU A 343 -15.73 10.22 29.02
CA GLU A 343 -16.40 8.92 29.02
C GLU A 343 -17.02 8.66 27.64
N GLU A 344 -16.66 7.50 27.09
CA GLU A 344 -17.28 6.79 25.96
C GLU A 344 -17.51 7.59 24.66
N TYR A 345 -16.59 7.40 23.70
CA TYR A 345 -16.90 7.52 22.28
C TYR A 345 -16.60 6.20 21.57
N PHE A 346 -17.35 5.17 21.91
CA PHE A 346 -17.67 4.15 20.93
C PHE A 346 -18.95 4.60 20.26
N GLY A 347 -18.89 4.96 18.98
CA GLY A 347 -20.12 4.95 18.18
C GLY A 347 -20.76 3.56 18.25
N ALA A 348 -22.03 3.43 17.87
CA ALA A 348 -22.65 2.12 17.77
C ALA A 348 -21.70 1.22 16.97
N GLY A 349 -21.10 0.24 17.64
CA GLY A 349 -20.24 -0.74 16.99
C GLY A 349 -21.03 -1.41 15.86
N PRO A 350 -20.36 -2.18 14.97
CA PRO A 350 -21.06 -2.88 13.91
C PRO A 350 -22.29 -3.57 14.48
N ASP A 351 -23.46 -3.34 13.88
CA ASP A 351 -24.72 -3.91 14.33
C ASP A 351 -24.49 -5.38 14.64
N ALA A 352 -24.84 -5.79 15.86
CA ALA A 352 -24.79 -7.20 16.23
C ALA A 352 -25.50 -7.97 15.12
N ALA A 353 -24.85 -9.01 14.60
CA ALA A 353 -25.43 -9.85 13.55
C ALA A 353 -26.85 -10.18 13.98
N THR A 354 -27.82 -9.65 13.23
CA THR A 354 -29.22 -9.96 13.47
C THR A 354 -29.32 -11.47 13.43
N SER A 355 -29.72 -12.08 14.55
CA SER A 355 -30.13 -13.48 14.54
C SER A 355 -31.15 -13.59 13.42
N ASP A 356 -30.85 -14.44 12.45
CA ASP A 356 -31.69 -14.68 11.30
C ASP A 356 -32.91 -15.46 11.79
N ASP A 357 -33.82 -14.78 12.49
CA ASP A 357 -35.17 -15.25 12.81
C ASP A 357 -36.07 -15.09 11.57
N GLY A 358 -35.50 -15.35 10.40
CA GLY A 358 -36.24 -15.62 9.19
C GLY A 358 -37.06 -16.92 9.36
N PRO A 359 -38.12 -17.10 8.56
CA PRO A 359 -39.05 -18.23 8.68
C PRO A 359 -38.42 -19.58 8.27
N ALA A 360 -37.11 -19.77 8.39
CA ALA A 360 -36.44 -21.04 8.20
C ALA A 360 -36.44 -21.91 9.47
N GLY A 361 -36.82 -21.38 10.63
CA GLY A 361 -36.89 -22.14 11.88
C GLY A 361 -37.94 -23.25 11.89
N TRP A 362 -39.12 -23.04 11.29
CA TRP A 362 -40.22 -24.02 11.33
C TRP A 362 -40.07 -25.16 10.32
N THR A 363 -39.31 -24.96 9.23
CA THR A 363 -39.07 -26.01 8.21
C THR A 363 -38.10 -27.07 8.72
N ALA A 364 -37.17 -26.72 9.62
CA ALA A 364 -36.28 -27.67 10.29
C ALA A 364 -37.04 -28.66 11.20
N TRP A 365 -38.10 -28.21 11.89
CA TRP A 365 -38.95 -29.09 12.71
C TRP A 365 -39.81 -30.03 11.87
N LEU A 366 -40.30 -29.57 10.71
CA LEU A 366 -41.05 -30.42 9.78
C LEU A 366 -40.18 -31.46 9.06
N ALA A 367 -38.94 -31.12 8.71
CA ALA A 367 -37.99 -32.08 8.13
C ALA A 367 -37.57 -33.16 9.16
N GLY A 368 -37.34 -32.78 10.42
CA GLY A 368 -37.00 -33.71 11.50
C GLY A 368 -38.12 -34.69 11.87
N GLY A 369 -39.36 -34.21 11.95
CA GLY A 369 -40.53 -35.05 12.25
C GLY A 369 -40.83 -36.10 11.18
N THR A 370 -40.66 -35.74 9.90
CA THR A 370 -40.91 -36.66 8.78
C THR A 370 -39.86 -37.78 8.70
N GLY A 371 -38.60 -37.48 9.04
CA GLY A 371 -37.51 -38.47 9.08
C GLY A 371 -37.69 -39.55 10.16
N VAL A 372 -38.19 -39.17 11.34
CA VAL A 372 -38.41 -40.12 12.46
C VAL A 372 -39.58 -41.07 12.17
N VAL A 373 -40.65 -40.59 11.51
CA VAL A 373 -41.79 -41.43 11.12
C VAL A 373 -41.41 -42.43 10.03
N LEU A 374 -40.60 -42.02 9.05
CA LEU A 374 -40.12 -42.90 7.97
C LEU A 374 -39.15 -43.98 8.48
N LEU A 375 -38.27 -43.64 9.43
CA LEU A 375 -37.38 -44.61 10.08
C LEU A 375 -38.17 -45.59 10.97
N GLY A 376 -39.19 -45.12 11.68
CA GLY A 376 -40.09 -45.98 12.46
C GLY A 376 -40.86 -46.98 11.59
N ALA A 377 -41.39 -46.54 10.45
CA ALA A 377 -42.10 -47.39 9.49
C ALA A 377 -41.17 -48.43 8.84
N ALA A 378 -39.93 -48.06 8.50
CA ALA A 378 -38.94 -48.97 7.93
C ALA A 378 -38.53 -50.08 8.92
N VAL A 379 -38.36 -49.74 10.21
CA VAL A 379 -38.04 -50.72 11.27
C VAL A 379 -39.21 -51.66 11.55
N ALA A 380 -40.45 -51.18 11.51
CA ALA A 380 -41.64 -52.00 11.67
C ALA A 380 -41.84 -53.00 10.52
N ILE A 381 -41.61 -52.57 9.27
CA ILE A 381 -41.68 -53.44 8.07
C ILE A 381 -40.55 -54.50 8.09
N TRP A 382 -39.35 -54.12 8.54
CA TRP A 382 -38.21 -55.04 8.65
C TRP A 382 -38.40 -56.08 9.77
N ARG A 383 -38.96 -55.70 10.92
CA ARG A 383 -39.31 -56.63 12.01
C ARG A 383 -40.50 -57.53 11.63
N GLY A 384 -41.50 -57.02 10.90
CA GLY A 384 -42.62 -57.81 10.39
C GLY A 384 -42.23 -58.85 9.33
N ARG A 385 -41.16 -58.60 8.55
CA ARG A 385 -40.62 -59.57 7.59
C ARG A 385 -39.74 -60.66 8.23
N ARG A 386 -39.12 -60.40 9.38
CA ARG A 386 -38.36 -61.42 10.14
C ARG A 386 -39.22 -62.31 11.04
N GLY A 387 -40.45 -61.89 11.38
CA GLY A 387 -41.41 -62.70 12.14
C GLY A 387 -42.18 -63.73 11.30
N ARG A 388 -41.94 -63.83 9.98
CA ARG A 388 -42.72 -64.69 9.06
C ARG A 388 -41.92 -65.81 8.37
N PHE A 389 -40.65 -65.99 8.75
CA PHE A 389 -39.83 -67.15 8.38
C PHE A 389 -39.14 -67.70 9.63
N GLY A 390 -39.85 -68.54 10.37
CA GLY A 390 -39.33 -69.16 11.59
C GLY A 390 -40.43 -69.79 12.43
N LEU A 391 -41.17 -70.75 11.86
CA LEU A 391 -41.89 -71.86 12.53
C LEU A 391 -42.75 -72.59 11.47
N GLY A 392 -42.27 -73.73 11.02
CA GLY A 392 -42.94 -74.63 10.09
C GLY A 392 -41.99 -75.77 9.75
N ALA A 393 -42.28 -76.94 10.33
CA ALA A 393 -41.63 -78.21 10.07
C ALA A 393 -41.75 -78.64 8.60
#